data_AF-A0A356AU54-F1
#
_entry.id   AF-A0A356AU54-F1
#
_cell.length_a   1.000
_cell.length_b   1.000
_cell.length_c   1.000
_cell.angle_alpha   90.00
_cell.angle_beta   90.00
_cell.angle_gamma   90.00
#
_symmetry.space_group_name_H-M   'P 1'
#
loop_
_entity.id
_entity.type
_entity.pdbx_description
1 polymer ?
#
loop_
_entity_poly.entity_id
_entity_poly.type
_entity_poly.pdbx_seq_one_letter_code
_entity_poly.pdbx_strand_id
1 'polypeptide(L)'
;GSSTVSSNIYIFIIGIIGAYAFLPMYVQNGVTRKDYFKGAILAVIGLSVAIVLFSVLLTGIEYLLVKFANLPLEIDNSKIISFDEDGDGNIIATVVKMIVVSPYVSLSGNWLLSLIVSSFNLITSYLIGWLIGAGYYRYGWFIGLGFIGLSIVFMMSWDMLWGIEVSEPLSTWIGVGSLDLPVLVSFLGSFAIIGIILTIIRTITRKVIVKI
;
A
#
# COMPACT_ATOMS: atom_id res chain seq x y z
N GLY A 1 -1.10 -5.81 15.33
CA GLY A 1 -1.79 -6.14 14.07
C GLY A 1 -2.62 -5.02 13.45
N SER A 2 -3.21 -4.11 14.24
CA SER A 2 -4.21 -3.14 13.74
C SER A 2 -3.64 -1.88 13.04
N SER A 3 -2.39 -1.49 13.31
CA SER A 3 -1.79 -0.26 12.74
C SER A 3 -1.34 -0.40 11.28
N THR A 4 -0.83 -1.57 10.89
CA THR A 4 -0.37 -1.85 9.52
C THR A 4 -1.53 -2.02 8.53
N VAL A 5 -2.62 -2.65 8.95
CA VAL A 5 -3.84 -2.80 8.14
C VAL A 5 -4.48 -1.43 7.85
N SER A 6 -4.56 -0.56 8.87
CA SER A 6 -5.04 0.82 8.73
C SER A 6 -4.18 1.62 7.73
N SER A 7 -2.89 1.30 7.71
CA SER A 7 -1.88 1.76 6.76
C SER A 7 -2.32 1.71 5.30
N ASN A 8 -2.55 0.46 4.87
CA ASN A 8 -2.82 0.11 3.49
C ASN A 8 -4.19 0.63 3.03
N ILE A 9 -5.17 0.70 3.93
CA ILE A 9 -6.49 1.27 3.65
C ILE A 9 -6.38 2.76 3.26
N TYR A 10 -5.51 3.53 3.92
CA TYR A 10 -5.37 4.96 3.62
C TYR A 10 -4.78 5.22 2.22
N ILE A 11 -3.70 4.50 1.85
CA ILE A 11 -3.10 4.59 0.51
C ILE A 11 -4.07 4.14 -0.58
N PHE A 12 -4.86 3.11 -0.28
CA PHE A 12 -5.93 2.63 -1.14
C PHE A 12 -7.01 3.70 -1.37
N ILE A 13 -7.47 4.38 -0.31
CA ILE A 13 -8.44 5.48 -0.41
C ILE A 13 -7.87 6.65 -1.23
N ILE A 14 -6.60 7.02 -1.03
CA ILE A 14 -5.95 8.06 -1.83
C ILE A 14 -5.96 7.68 -3.33
N GLY A 15 -5.72 6.41 -3.66
CA GLY A 15 -5.82 5.91 -5.03
C GLY A 15 -7.21 6.09 -5.63
N ILE A 16 -8.27 5.78 -4.86
CA ILE A 16 -9.67 5.96 -5.29
C ILE A 16 -9.97 7.44 -5.56
N ILE A 17 -9.64 8.32 -4.62
CA ILE A 17 -9.91 9.76 -4.73
C ILE A 17 -9.10 10.36 -5.88
N GLY A 18 -7.83 9.98 -6.02
CA GLY A 18 -6.96 10.48 -7.08
C GLY A 18 -7.50 10.15 -8.48
N ALA A 19 -8.06 8.96 -8.66
CA ALA A 19 -8.71 8.57 -9.91
C ALA A 19 -9.92 9.43 -10.24
N TYR A 20 -10.78 9.64 -9.24
CA TYR A 20 -12.10 10.23 -9.42
C TYR A 20 -12.05 11.75 -9.50
N ALA A 21 -11.21 12.41 -8.69
CA ALA A 21 -11.12 13.86 -8.62
C ALA A 21 -10.24 14.45 -9.73
N PHE A 22 -9.09 13.83 -10.02
CA PHE A 22 -8.11 14.44 -10.92
C PHE A 22 -8.48 14.29 -12.40
N LEU A 23 -9.11 13.18 -12.80
CA LEU A 23 -9.43 12.95 -14.21
C LEU A 23 -10.39 14.00 -14.80
N PRO A 24 -11.51 14.39 -14.17
CA PRO A 24 -12.35 15.48 -14.66
C PRO A 24 -11.66 16.84 -14.57
N MET A 25 -10.90 17.13 -13.50
CA MET A 25 -10.19 18.40 -13.33
C MET A 25 -9.14 18.64 -14.43
N TYR A 26 -8.33 17.63 -14.76
CA TYR A 26 -7.29 17.77 -15.78
C TYR A 26 -7.86 17.86 -17.19
N VAL A 27 -8.97 17.18 -17.45
CA VAL A 27 -9.65 17.28 -18.75
C VAL A 27 -10.31 18.65 -18.93
N GLN A 28 -10.88 19.24 -17.86
CA GLN A 28 -11.40 20.62 -17.89
C GLN A 28 -10.29 21.64 -18.16
N ASN A 29 -9.07 21.39 -17.68
CA ASN A 29 -7.89 22.23 -17.92
C ASN A 29 -7.17 21.94 -19.26
N GLY A 30 -7.78 21.16 -20.17
CA GLY A 30 -7.25 20.94 -21.52
C GLY A 30 -6.10 19.94 -21.64
N VAL A 31 -5.79 19.18 -20.58
CA VAL A 31 -4.73 18.16 -20.61
C VAL A 31 -5.16 16.95 -21.42
N THR A 32 -4.29 16.46 -22.32
CA THR A 32 -4.62 15.28 -23.13
C THR A 32 -4.65 14.01 -22.27
N ARG A 33 -5.55 13.08 -22.60
CA ARG A 33 -5.73 11.81 -21.86
C ARG A 33 -4.46 10.97 -21.75
N LYS A 34 -3.55 11.11 -22.72
CA LYS A 34 -2.25 10.41 -22.72
C LYS A 34 -1.28 11.01 -21.69
N ASP A 35 -1.34 12.32 -21.52
CA ASP A 35 -0.46 13.05 -20.61
C ASP A 35 -0.93 12.88 -19.16
N TYR A 36 -2.25 12.83 -18.92
CA TYR A 36 -2.80 12.42 -17.62
C TYR A 36 -2.28 11.04 -17.18
N PHE A 37 -2.35 10.03 -18.06
CA PHE A 37 -1.93 8.68 -17.72
C PHE A 37 -0.43 8.61 -17.39
N LYS A 38 0.42 9.30 -18.17
CA LYS A 38 1.87 9.37 -17.89
C LYS A 38 2.17 10.11 -16.60
N GLY A 39 1.49 11.24 -16.37
CA GLY A 39 1.63 12.04 -15.16
C GLY A 39 1.19 11.29 -13.91
N ALA A 40 0.08 10.55 -14.00
CA ALA A 40 -0.41 9.70 -12.91
C ALA A 40 0.59 8.59 -12.57
N ILE A 41 1.16 7.88 -13.56
CA ILE A 41 2.20 6.88 -13.29
C ILE A 41 3.41 7.51 -12.58
N LEU A 42 3.88 8.65 -13.06
CA LEU A 42 4.99 9.38 -12.43
C LEU A 42 4.64 9.80 -10.99
N ALA A 43 3.41 10.28 -10.76
CA ALA A 43 2.96 10.66 -9.43
C ALA A 43 2.92 9.47 -8.47
N VAL A 44 2.48 8.28 -8.92
CA VAL A 44 2.45 7.07 -8.08
C VAL A 44 3.85 6.62 -7.69
N ILE A 45 4.77 6.60 -8.66
CA ILE A 45 6.16 6.25 -8.40
C ILE A 45 6.78 7.26 -7.43
N GLY A 46 6.59 8.56 -7.68
CA GLY A 46 7.10 9.63 -6.82
C GLY A 46 6.52 9.58 -5.41
N LEU A 47 5.22 9.36 -5.28
CA LEU A 47 4.53 9.23 -3.98
C LEU A 47 5.07 8.04 -3.19
N SER A 48 5.18 6.87 -3.83
CA SER A 48 5.70 5.66 -3.17
C SER A 48 7.13 5.87 -2.67
N VAL A 49 8.01 6.41 -3.52
CA VAL A 49 9.40 6.70 -3.14
C VAL A 49 9.45 7.74 -2.02
N ALA A 50 8.65 8.80 -2.09
CA ALA A 50 8.61 9.84 -1.06
C ALA A 50 8.15 9.28 0.31
N ILE A 51 7.13 8.42 0.33
CA ILE A 51 6.64 7.78 1.56
C ILE A 51 7.72 6.88 2.16
N VAL A 52 8.39 6.06 1.34
CA VAL A 52 9.45 5.16 1.81
C VAL A 52 10.65 5.97 2.34
N LEU A 53 11.07 7.02 1.64
CA LEU A 53 12.14 7.91 2.09
C LEU A 53 11.78 8.57 3.43
N PHE A 54 10.55 9.06 3.58
CA PHE A 54 10.09 9.64 4.83
C PHE A 54 10.10 8.62 5.97
N SER A 55 9.67 7.37 5.70
CA SER A 55 9.73 6.29 6.69
C SER A 55 11.17 5.96 7.11
N VAL A 56 12.12 5.94 6.17
CA VAL A 56 13.55 5.72 6.48
C VAL A 56 14.09 6.85 7.36
N LEU A 57 13.75 8.10 7.05
CA LEU A 57 14.16 9.25 7.85
C LEU A 57 13.60 9.17 9.28
N LEU A 58 12.31 8.84 9.43
CA LEU A 58 11.70 8.67 10.75
C LEU A 58 12.37 7.54 11.55
N THR A 59 12.59 6.39 10.92
CA THR A 59 13.22 5.24 11.61
C THR A 59 14.68 5.54 11.98
N GLY A 60 15.39 6.32 11.16
CA GLY A 60 16.72 6.81 11.49
C GLY A 60 16.72 7.75 12.70
N ILE A 61 15.75 8.66 12.78
CA ILE A 61 15.58 9.56 13.93
C ILE A 61 15.23 8.77 15.19
N GLU A 62 14.32 7.79 15.09
CA GLU A 62 13.95 6.88 16.18
C GLU A 62 15.19 6.20 16.77
N TYR A 63 16.01 5.58 15.91
CA TYR A 63 17.22 4.89 16.36
C TYR A 63 18.19 5.83 17.10
N LEU A 64 18.34 7.07 16.61
CA LEU A 64 19.16 8.07 17.28
C LEU A 64 18.58 8.45 18.65
N LEU A 65 17.27 8.69 18.75
CA LEU A 65 16.62 9.04 20.03
C LEU A 65 16.78 7.93 21.07
N VAL A 66 16.56 6.68 20.70
CA VAL A 66 16.69 5.52 21.61
C VAL A 66 18.14 5.39 22.09
N LYS A 67 19.11 5.54 21.17
CA LYS A 67 20.54 5.50 21.50
C LYS A 67 20.98 6.64 22.42
N PHE A 68 20.48 7.87 22.19
CA PHE A 68 20.81 9.04 23.02
C PHE A 68 20.12 9.04 24.38
N ALA A 69 18.90 8.50 24.48
CA ALA A 69 18.16 8.39 25.73
C ALA A 69 18.67 7.27 26.66
N ASN A 70 19.63 6.45 26.19
CA ASN A 70 20.18 5.28 26.89
C ASN A 70 19.09 4.40 27.52
N LEU A 71 17.93 4.35 26.87
CA LEU A 71 16.79 3.56 27.30
C LEU A 71 17.16 2.09 27.05
N PRO A 72 17.02 1.20 28.05
CA PRO A 72 17.16 -0.23 27.85
C PRO A 72 15.92 -0.75 27.10
N LEU A 73 15.81 -0.37 25.83
CA LEU A 73 14.79 -0.86 24.91
C LEU A 73 15.51 -1.72 23.88
N GLU A 74 15.50 -3.03 24.12
CA GLU A 74 15.80 -4.02 23.10
C GLU A 74 14.70 -3.90 22.03
N ILE A 75 15.02 -3.28 20.89
CA ILE A 75 14.11 -3.18 19.75
C ILE A 75 14.12 -4.52 19.03
N ASP A 76 13.38 -5.49 19.59
CA ASP A 76 12.99 -6.71 18.89
C ASP A 76 11.60 -6.50 18.30
N ASN A 77 11.56 -6.19 17.00
CA ASN A 77 10.33 -5.96 16.22
C ASN A 77 9.39 -7.19 16.20
N SER A 78 9.83 -8.36 16.66
CA SER A 78 9.01 -9.57 16.77
C SER A 78 8.38 -9.78 18.16
N LYS A 79 8.87 -9.10 19.21
CA LYS A 79 8.39 -9.25 20.60
C LYS A 79 7.50 -8.11 21.10
N ILE A 80 7.15 -7.13 20.25
CA ILE A 80 6.33 -5.97 20.66
C ILE A 80 4.88 -6.37 20.99
N ILE A 81 4.42 -7.56 20.57
CA ILE A 81 3.05 -8.03 20.82
C ILE A 81 2.90 -8.74 22.18
N SER A 82 3.99 -9.12 22.84
CA SER A 82 3.95 -9.75 24.16
C SER A 82 4.75 -8.91 25.17
N PHE A 83 4.17 -7.81 25.62
CA PHE A 83 4.48 -7.33 26.98
C PHE A 83 3.36 -7.83 27.87
N ASP A 84 3.74 -8.81 28.69
CA ASP A 84 2.98 -9.34 29.80
C ASP A 84 2.40 -8.24 30.68
N GLU A 85 1.31 -8.62 31.34
CA GLU A 85 0.53 -7.91 32.37
C GLU A 85 1.33 -7.46 33.61
N ASP A 86 2.60 -7.05 33.51
CA ASP A 86 3.29 -6.40 34.63
C ASP A 86 3.08 -4.88 34.60
N GLY A 87 1.88 -4.51 35.06
CA GLY A 87 1.80 -3.69 36.26
C GLY A 87 2.17 -2.20 36.20
N ASP A 88 2.43 -1.60 35.05
CA ASP A 88 2.54 -0.15 34.97
C ASP A 88 1.78 0.42 33.77
N GLY A 89 0.55 0.86 34.05
CA GLY A 89 -0.41 1.47 33.12
C GLY A 89 0.02 2.83 32.58
N ASN A 90 1.29 3.00 32.23
CA ASN A 90 1.82 4.21 31.61
C ASN A 90 1.31 4.29 30.16
N ILE A 91 0.10 4.82 30.03
CA ILE A 91 -0.55 5.21 28.77
C ILE A 91 0.43 6.02 27.91
N ILE A 92 1.30 6.82 28.53
CA ILE A 92 2.35 7.60 27.87
C ILE A 92 3.35 6.69 27.14
N ALA A 93 3.82 5.60 27.77
CA ALA A 93 4.75 4.67 27.14
C ALA A 93 4.09 3.92 25.95
N THR A 94 2.81 3.60 26.06
CA THR A 94 2.04 2.96 24.98
C THR A 94 1.79 3.92 23.82
N VAL A 95 1.39 5.16 24.10
CA VAL A 95 1.19 6.23 23.10
C VAL A 95 2.50 6.57 22.41
N VAL A 96 3.60 6.68 23.15
CA VAL A 96 4.93 6.91 22.59
C VAL A 96 5.35 5.74 21.70
N LYS A 97 5.17 4.47 22.12
CA LYS A 97 5.46 3.31 21.25
C LYS A 97 4.62 3.30 19.97
N MET A 98 3.33 3.68 20.02
CA MET A 98 2.48 3.79 18.82
C MET A 98 2.88 4.92 17.87
N ILE A 99 3.42 6.03 18.41
CA ILE A 99 3.92 7.16 17.60
C ILE A 99 5.30 6.84 17.02
N VAL A 100 6.13 6.12 17.77
CA VAL A 100 7.54 5.89 17.45
C VAL A 100 7.73 4.73 16.48
N VAL A 101 6.94 3.64 16.58
CA VAL A 101 7.06 2.49 15.67
C VAL A 101 6.45 2.82 14.30
N SER A 102 7.29 3.08 13.29
CA SER A 102 6.83 3.26 11.91
C SER A 102 6.22 1.96 11.37
N PRO A 103 4.95 1.97 10.92
CA PRO A 103 4.27 0.75 10.48
C PRO A 103 4.73 0.25 9.10
N TYR A 104 5.57 1.00 8.38
CA TYR A 104 5.79 0.76 6.94
C TYR A 104 7.07 0.01 6.57
N VAL A 105 8.09 0.00 7.43
CA VAL A 105 9.38 -0.66 7.12
C VAL A 105 9.93 -1.35 8.37
N SER A 106 9.80 -2.69 8.42
CA SER A 106 10.58 -3.49 9.36
C SER A 106 11.99 -3.69 8.79
N LEU A 107 12.99 -3.11 9.46
CA LEU A 107 14.41 -3.18 9.09
C LEU A 107 15.11 -4.46 9.62
N SER A 108 14.36 -5.48 10.03
CA SER A 108 14.89 -6.67 10.71
C SER A 108 15.74 -7.59 9.82
N GLY A 109 15.84 -7.34 8.52
CA GLY A 109 16.62 -8.13 7.56
C GLY A 109 17.39 -7.28 6.54
N ASN A 110 17.40 -7.70 5.27
CA ASN A 110 17.98 -6.93 4.17
C ASN A 110 17.20 -5.62 3.98
N TRP A 111 17.63 -4.56 4.65
CA TRP A 111 16.95 -3.25 4.66
C TRP A 111 16.58 -2.77 3.25
N LEU A 112 17.49 -2.93 2.27
CA LEU A 112 17.24 -2.53 0.88
C LEU A 112 16.10 -3.33 0.25
N LEU A 113 16.04 -4.64 0.51
CA LEU A 113 14.98 -5.49 0.00
C LEU A 113 13.65 -5.10 0.64
N SER A 114 13.61 -4.85 1.95
CA SER A 114 12.40 -4.35 2.62
C SER A 114 11.91 -3.03 2.00
N LEU A 115 12.81 -2.09 1.69
CA LEU A 115 12.42 -0.82 1.04
C LEU A 115 11.81 -1.05 -0.34
N ILE A 116 12.45 -1.91 -1.16
CA ILE A 116 11.96 -2.20 -2.51
C ILE A 116 10.58 -2.87 -2.44
N VAL A 117 10.41 -3.85 -1.54
CA VAL A 117 9.13 -4.56 -1.36
C VAL A 117 8.04 -3.60 -0.85
N SER A 118 8.36 -2.76 0.13
CA SER A 118 7.43 -1.72 0.62
C SER A 118 7.05 -0.74 -0.48
N SER A 119 7.99 -0.32 -1.35
CA SER A 119 7.69 0.54 -2.49
C SER A 119 6.72 -0.12 -3.48
N PHE A 120 6.92 -1.40 -3.81
CA PHE A 120 6.01 -2.13 -4.69
C PHE A 120 4.63 -2.34 -4.06
N ASN A 121 4.57 -2.57 -2.75
CA ASN A 121 3.31 -2.68 -2.01
C ASN A 121 2.50 -1.38 -2.09
N LEU A 122 3.15 -0.24 -1.86
CA LEU A 122 2.52 1.09 -1.95
C LEU A 122 2.02 1.39 -3.37
N ILE A 123 2.84 1.08 -4.38
CA ILE A 123 2.45 1.25 -5.79
C ILE A 123 1.23 0.40 -6.08
N THR A 124 1.26 -0.88 -5.73
CA THR A 124 0.17 -1.82 -6.02
C THR A 124 -1.13 -1.40 -5.31
N SER A 125 -1.05 -1.06 -4.02
CA SER A 125 -2.21 -0.58 -3.24
C SER A 125 -2.83 0.67 -3.84
N TYR A 126 -2.02 1.64 -4.25
CA TYR A 126 -2.50 2.83 -4.95
C TYR A 126 -3.15 2.46 -6.29
N LEU A 127 -2.50 1.61 -7.10
CA LEU A 127 -3.01 1.21 -8.41
C LEU A 127 -4.35 0.46 -8.31
N ILE A 128 -4.54 -0.35 -7.28
CA ILE A 128 -5.81 -1.04 -7.01
C ILE A 128 -6.88 0.00 -6.64
N GLY A 129 -6.57 0.99 -5.81
CA GLY A 129 -7.47 2.11 -5.54
C GLY A 129 -7.82 2.90 -6.82
N TRP A 130 -6.82 3.17 -7.66
CA TRP A 130 -7.00 3.85 -8.95
C TRP A 130 -7.89 3.03 -9.89
N LEU A 131 -7.72 1.71 -9.94
CA LEU A 131 -8.54 0.80 -10.74
C LEU A 131 -10.03 0.92 -10.38
N ILE A 132 -10.36 0.92 -9.08
CA ILE A 132 -11.74 1.10 -8.60
C ILE A 132 -12.28 2.46 -8.99
N GLY A 133 -11.55 3.53 -8.64
CA GLY A 133 -12.02 4.89 -8.91
C GLY A 133 -12.22 5.16 -10.40
N ALA A 134 -11.33 4.66 -11.26
CA ALA A 134 -11.48 4.74 -12.71
C ALA A 134 -12.66 3.92 -13.24
N GLY A 135 -12.92 2.75 -12.64
CA GLY A 135 -14.07 1.90 -12.95
C GLY A 135 -15.40 2.59 -12.65
N TYR A 136 -15.55 3.15 -11.45
CA TYR A 136 -16.73 3.92 -11.03
C TYR A 136 -16.92 5.18 -11.87
N TYR A 137 -15.85 5.92 -12.13
CA TYR A 137 -15.92 7.14 -12.94
C TYR A 137 -16.48 6.86 -14.34
N ARG A 138 -16.04 5.78 -14.99
CA ARG A 138 -16.44 5.48 -16.37
C ARG A 138 -17.83 4.85 -16.47
N TYR A 139 -18.10 3.82 -15.66
CA TYR A 139 -19.26 2.96 -15.86
C TYR A 139 -20.38 3.18 -14.83
N GLY A 140 -20.20 4.12 -13.90
CA GLY A 140 -21.15 4.43 -12.84
C GLY A 140 -21.22 3.34 -11.76
N TRP A 141 -22.26 3.41 -10.93
CA TRP A 141 -22.41 2.57 -9.72
C TRP A 141 -22.47 1.06 -10.02
N PHE A 142 -23.33 0.63 -10.95
CA PHE A 142 -23.64 -0.80 -11.12
C PHE A 142 -22.46 -1.62 -11.67
N ILE A 143 -21.76 -1.11 -12.68
CA ILE A 143 -20.55 -1.76 -13.21
C ILE A 143 -19.33 -1.44 -12.35
N GLY A 144 -19.31 -0.29 -11.67
CA GLY A 144 -18.27 0.08 -10.70
C GLY A 144 -18.12 -0.95 -9.57
N LEU A 145 -19.24 -1.53 -9.10
CA LEU A 145 -19.20 -2.64 -8.13
C LEU A 145 -18.37 -3.84 -8.61
N GLY A 146 -18.40 -4.15 -9.92
CA GLY A 146 -17.57 -5.21 -10.51
C GLY A 146 -16.07 -4.92 -10.38
N PHE A 147 -15.66 -3.66 -10.40
CA PHE A 147 -14.27 -3.28 -10.20
C PHE A 147 -13.78 -3.50 -8.76
N ILE A 148 -14.67 -3.43 -7.77
CA ILE A 148 -14.32 -3.81 -6.39
C ILE A 148 -13.99 -5.30 -6.33
N GLY A 149 -14.83 -6.15 -6.92
CA GLY A 149 -14.55 -7.59 -7.02
C GLY A 149 -13.24 -7.89 -7.72
N LEU A 150 -12.98 -7.23 -8.86
CA LEU A 150 -11.71 -7.36 -9.58
C LEU A 150 -10.50 -6.91 -8.75
N SER A 151 -10.68 -5.89 -7.92
CA SER A 151 -9.64 -5.37 -7.03
C SER A 151 -9.28 -6.34 -5.93
N ILE A 152 -10.28 -7.02 -5.37
CA ILE A 152 -10.07 -8.09 -4.38
C ILE A 152 -9.23 -9.21 -4.99
N VAL A 153 -9.48 -9.60 -6.24
CA VAL A 153 -8.66 -10.62 -6.93
C VAL A 153 -7.19 -10.18 -7.06
N PHE A 154 -6.94 -8.92 -7.38
CA PHE A 154 -5.57 -8.39 -7.44
C PHE A 154 -4.90 -8.32 -6.06
N MET A 155 -5.64 -7.94 -5.00
CA MET A 155 -5.14 -7.96 -3.63
C MET A 155 -4.79 -9.38 -3.20
N MET A 156 -5.66 -10.36 -3.45
CA MET A 156 -5.39 -11.76 -3.14
C MET A 156 -4.17 -12.28 -3.89
N SER A 157 -4.06 -11.96 -5.18
CA SER A 157 -2.90 -12.35 -5.99
C SER A 157 -1.60 -11.74 -5.45
N TRP A 158 -1.66 -10.49 -4.97
CA TRP A 158 -0.53 -9.82 -4.35
C TRP A 158 -0.10 -10.49 -3.04
N ASP A 159 -1.06 -10.78 -2.16
CA ASP A 159 -0.81 -11.43 -0.86
C ASP A 159 -0.20 -12.82 -1.06
N MET A 160 -0.72 -13.59 -2.02
CA MET A 160 -0.18 -14.91 -2.39
C MET A 160 1.26 -14.84 -2.92
N LEU A 161 1.64 -13.79 -3.67
CA LEU A 161 2.99 -13.66 -4.21
C LEU A 161 4.05 -13.38 -3.15
N TRP A 162 3.68 -12.62 -2.12
CA TRP A 162 4.60 -12.19 -1.06
C TRP A 162 4.51 -13.03 0.22
N GLY A 163 3.68 -14.07 0.22
CA GLY A 163 3.49 -14.94 1.39
C GLY A 163 2.98 -14.21 2.62
N ILE A 164 2.39 -13.02 2.44
CA ILE A 164 1.76 -12.27 3.53
C ILE A 164 0.49 -13.03 3.84
N GLU A 165 0.34 -13.46 5.11
CA GLU A 165 -0.87 -14.15 5.57
C GLU A 165 -2.08 -13.32 5.13
N VAL A 166 -2.89 -13.93 4.25
CA VAL A 166 -4.07 -13.30 3.66
C VAL A 166 -4.89 -12.75 4.80
N SER A 167 -5.16 -11.44 4.76
CA SER A 167 -5.92 -10.73 5.80
C SER A 167 -7.05 -11.61 6.36
N GLU A 168 -6.99 -11.85 7.67
CA GLU A 168 -7.67 -12.93 8.39
C GLU A 168 -9.16 -13.20 8.10
N PRO A 169 -10.01 -12.23 7.65
CA PRO A 169 -11.39 -12.57 7.30
C PRO A 169 -11.55 -13.40 6.01
N LEU A 170 -10.68 -13.27 5.00
CA LEU A 170 -10.88 -13.91 3.69
C LEU A 170 -10.17 -15.27 3.55
N SER A 171 -9.05 -15.48 4.26
CA SER A 171 -8.33 -16.76 4.29
C SER A 171 -9.20 -17.89 4.84
N THR A 172 -9.96 -17.60 5.89
CA THR A 172 -10.91 -18.52 6.53
C THR A 172 -12.04 -18.96 5.60
N TRP A 173 -12.45 -18.10 4.65
CA TRP A 173 -13.55 -18.39 3.73
C TRP A 173 -13.12 -19.18 2.49
N ILE A 174 -11.88 -19.01 2.02
CA ILE A 174 -11.43 -19.51 0.71
C ILE A 174 -10.37 -20.62 0.84
N GLY A 175 -9.77 -20.82 2.03
CA GLY A 175 -8.87 -21.94 2.31
C GLY A 175 -7.60 -21.96 1.45
N VAL A 176 -7.19 -20.80 0.92
CA VAL A 176 -6.02 -20.68 0.04
C VAL A 176 -4.79 -20.47 0.91
N GLY A 177 -3.84 -21.40 0.86
CA GLY A 177 -2.56 -21.29 1.56
C GLY A 177 -1.62 -20.26 0.92
N SER A 178 -0.63 -19.80 1.69
CA SER A 178 0.51 -19.03 1.17
C SER A 178 1.40 -19.92 0.29
N LEU A 179 1.96 -19.35 -0.77
CA LEU A 179 2.97 -20.02 -1.60
C LEU A 179 4.34 -19.50 -1.18
N ASP A 180 5.21 -20.40 -0.71
CA ASP A 180 6.62 -20.09 -0.47
C ASP A 180 7.36 -20.01 -1.80
N LEU A 181 7.17 -18.88 -2.50
CA LEU A 181 7.80 -18.63 -3.79
C LEU A 181 9.22 -18.07 -3.61
N PRO A 182 10.16 -18.42 -4.50
CA PRO A 182 11.46 -17.76 -4.52
C PRO A 182 11.28 -16.26 -4.74
N VAL A 183 12.05 -15.45 -4.02
CA VAL A 183 12.01 -13.98 -4.06
C VAL A 183 12.02 -13.42 -5.49
N LEU A 184 12.82 -14.01 -6.40
CA LEU A 184 12.90 -13.59 -7.80
C LEU A 184 11.59 -13.81 -8.58
N VAL A 185 10.85 -14.88 -8.26
CA VAL A 185 9.53 -15.17 -8.85
C VAL A 185 8.51 -14.16 -8.34
N SER A 186 8.52 -13.82 -7.05
CA SER A 186 7.64 -12.80 -6.46
C SER A 186 7.87 -11.42 -7.05
N PHE A 187 9.13 -11.05 -7.34
CA PHE A 187 9.46 -9.81 -8.04
C PHE A 187 8.88 -9.77 -9.46
N LEU A 188 9.10 -10.81 -10.25
CA LEU A 188 8.54 -10.88 -11.61
C LEU A 188 7.02 -10.87 -11.60
N GLY A 189 6.40 -11.59 -10.66
CA GLY A 189 4.95 -11.57 -10.44
C GLY A 189 4.43 -10.18 -10.10
N SER A 190 5.15 -9.43 -9.25
CA SER A 190 4.79 -8.05 -8.89
C SER A 190 4.80 -7.12 -10.09
N PHE A 191 5.84 -7.19 -10.94
CA PHE A 191 5.89 -6.43 -12.19
C PHE A 191 4.75 -6.80 -13.14
N ALA A 192 4.41 -8.09 -13.23
CA ALA A 192 3.30 -8.56 -14.05
C ALA A 192 1.96 -8.00 -13.56
N ILE A 193 1.66 -8.09 -12.26
CA ILE A 193 0.43 -7.53 -11.68
C ILE A 193 0.32 -6.03 -11.94
N ILE A 194 1.38 -5.26 -11.65
CA ILE A 194 1.40 -3.82 -11.89
C ILE A 194 1.16 -3.50 -13.37
N GLY A 195 1.82 -4.22 -14.28
CA GLY A 195 1.64 -4.04 -15.72
C GLY A 195 0.22 -4.36 -16.19
N ILE A 196 -0.41 -5.40 -15.64
CA ILE A 196 -1.79 -5.78 -15.93
C ILE A 196 -2.75 -4.69 -15.45
N ILE A 197 -2.63 -4.25 -14.19
CA ILE A 197 -3.51 -3.20 -13.62
C ILE A 197 -3.39 -1.91 -14.45
N LEU A 198 -2.16 -1.48 -14.77
CA LEU A 198 -1.94 -0.30 -15.61
C LEU A 198 -2.55 -0.44 -17.00
N THR A 199 -2.49 -1.64 -17.59
CA THR A 199 -3.09 -1.90 -18.91
C THR A 199 -4.61 -1.84 -18.86
N ILE A 200 -5.22 -2.37 -17.80
CA ILE A 200 -6.66 -2.28 -17.56
C ILE A 200 -7.07 -0.82 -17.37
N ILE A 201 -6.40 -0.08 -16.47
CA ILE A 201 -6.65 1.35 -16.24
C ILE A 201 -6.52 2.15 -17.54
N ARG A 202 -5.48 1.87 -18.34
CA ARG A 202 -5.28 2.54 -19.64
C ARG A 202 -6.41 2.26 -20.63
N THR A 203 -6.89 1.02 -20.67
CA THR A 203 -7.99 0.62 -21.56
C THR A 203 -9.30 1.29 -21.13
N ILE A 204 -9.49 1.46 -19.82
CA ILE A 204 -10.64 2.15 -19.24
C ILE A 204 -10.60 3.63 -19.61
N THR A 205 -9.49 4.31 -19.30
CA THR A 205 -9.32 5.76 -19.48
C THR A 205 -9.26 6.21 -20.94
N ARG A 206 -8.76 5.38 -21.87
CA ARG A 206 -8.69 5.73 -23.30
C ARG A 206 -10.06 6.03 -23.94
N LYS A 207 -11.11 5.31 -23.53
CA LYS A 207 -12.43 5.33 -24.19
C LYS A 207 -13.49 6.13 -23.42
N VAL A 208 -13.12 6.89 -22.39
CA VAL A 208 -14.11 7.65 -21.61
C VAL A 208 -14.62 8.83 -22.43
N ILE A 209 -15.94 8.94 -22.55
CA ILE A 209 -16.61 10.14 -23.04
C ILE A 209 -16.76 11.05 -21.81
N VAL A 210 -16.17 12.25 -21.89
CA VAL A 210 -16.18 13.20 -20.79
C VAL A 210 -17.60 13.71 -20.67
N LYS A 211 -18.30 13.36 -19.59
CA LYS A 211 -19.55 14.03 -19.24
C LYS A 211 -19.16 15.44 -18.75
N ILE A 212 -19.54 16.43 -19.56
CA ILE A 212 -19.49 17.86 -19.19
C ILE A 212 -20.71 18.14 -18.32
#